data_AF-A0A5C8ERM4-F1
#
_entry.id   AF-A0A5C8ERM4-F1
#
_cell.length_a   1.000
_cell.length_b   1.000
_cell.length_c   1.000
_cell.angle_alpha   90.00
_cell.angle_beta   90.00
_cell.angle_gamma   90.00
#
_symmetry.space_group_name_H-M   'P 1'
#
loop_
_entity.id
_entity.type
_entity.pdbx_description
1 polymer ?
#
loop_
_entity_poly.entity_id
_entity_poly.type
_entity_poly.pdbx_seq_one_letter_code
_entity_poly.pdbx_strand_id
1 'polypeptide(L)'
;MASKKEYVYIVQSSLEQTKCKIGITDNLERRLKEYNNTTGKSKDNIYSYIFTCEVKNMRQVENDIKNQFPHLREQKSKEIYFYNNALFDMYIDFIKSHDLFVKEIYIKPAEKKTVVKIVKKTTPTLKERGLTRENIMTKAKRIDNDEFYTRYEDVGKEVEMYPIDIWENKCVFCNCDDAVGESRTEKDTSAFALYFIKNFMRLKLKKLICTHYSGQMDLFNAGAKGYIFTKDGVNEIIETPKGYTGSFDDDLSLKILKEEADIVCTNPPFSRAIDYWNIVIGSGKKFLIISNIVNVLNTAYLPYFINKKVWSGYNSIDWYLTPKRELTRAAGHWFTNIKVINRPKAKNFKIVPLEEIPEKYKKYDDNGILIVDNNFIPNNYDMPFAVSARPILNGILEKGYKILNEKQYIPLINKKAQWSRVLIQKE
;
A
#
# COMPACT_ATOMS: atom_id res chain seq x y z
N MET A 1 36.38 24.13 31.52
CA MET A 1 36.36 24.01 30.05
C MET A 1 35.10 23.27 29.66
N ALA A 2 34.19 23.88 28.90
CA ALA A 2 33.01 23.15 28.42
C ALA A 2 33.48 22.02 27.49
N SER A 3 33.06 20.77 27.74
CA SER A 3 33.42 19.66 26.86
C SER A 3 32.96 19.98 25.44
N LYS A 4 33.87 19.92 24.48
CA LYS A 4 33.57 20.16 23.08
C LYS A 4 32.53 19.13 22.63
N LYS A 5 31.39 19.59 22.13
CA LYS A 5 30.34 18.68 21.63
C LYS A 5 30.83 17.98 20.38
N GLU A 6 30.53 16.69 20.29
CA GLU A 6 30.89 15.85 19.16
C GLU A 6 29.64 15.32 18.47
N TYR A 7 29.69 15.24 17.15
CA TYR A 7 28.53 14.93 16.33
C TYR A 7 28.82 13.85 15.30
N VAL A 8 27.82 13.02 15.05
CA VAL A 8 27.71 12.15 13.87
C VAL A 8 26.59 12.71 13.00
N TYR A 9 26.83 12.77 11.70
CA TYR A 9 25.88 13.32 10.74
C TYR A 9 25.79 12.49 9.47
N ILE A 10 24.66 12.61 8.78
CA ILE A 10 24.45 12.13 7.43
C ILE A 10 24.05 13.33 6.56
N VAL A 11 24.77 13.54 5.47
CA VAL A 11 24.57 14.64 4.53
C VAL A 11 24.28 14.11 3.13
N GLN A 12 23.45 14.81 2.38
CA GLN A 12 23.06 14.45 1.02
C GLN A 12 23.19 15.65 0.08
N SER A 13 23.62 15.41 -1.15
CA SER A 13 23.68 16.42 -2.23
C SER A 13 22.32 16.60 -2.89
N SER A 14 21.96 17.83 -3.26
CA SER A 14 20.74 18.12 -4.00
C SER A 14 20.72 17.62 -5.45
N LEU A 15 21.88 17.33 -6.05
CA LEU A 15 22.00 16.77 -7.39
C LEU A 15 22.13 15.24 -7.38
N GLU A 16 22.72 14.67 -6.33
CA GLU A 16 22.93 13.23 -6.18
C GLU A 16 22.06 12.66 -5.05
N GLN A 17 20.75 12.69 -5.23
CA GLN A 17 19.78 12.20 -4.24
C GLN A 17 19.93 10.69 -3.93
N THR A 18 20.67 9.95 -4.75
CA THR A 18 20.93 8.52 -4.53
C THR A 18 22.21 8.26 -3.72
N LYS A 19 22.88 9.29 -3.19
CA LYS A 19 24.14 9.15 -2.45
C LYS A 19 24.13 9.95 -1.14
N CYS A 20 24.72 9.38 -0.09
CA CYS A 20 24.84 10.02 1.21
C CYS A 20 26.27 9.93 1.72
N LYS A 21 26.63 10.85 2.63
CA LYS A 21 27.91 10.80 3.32
C LYS A 21 27.67 10.82 4.81
N ILE A 22 28.15 9.78 5.50
CA ILE A 22 28.23 9.78 6.96
C ILE A 22 29.55 10.41 7.34
N GLY A 23 29.54 11.27 8.34
CA GLY A 23 30.75 11.89 8.84
C GLY A 23 30.63 12.29 10.30
N ILE A 24 31.77 12.73 10.83
CA ILE A 24 31.90 13.21 12.19
C ILE A 24 32.41 14.65 12.19
N THR A 25 31.96 15.45 13.16
CA THR A 25 32.44 16.82 13.34
C THR A 25 32.22 17.28 14.77
N ASP A 26 32.99 18.28 15.18
CA ASP A 26 32.80 19.06 16.40
C ASP A 26 32.01 20.35 16.16
N ASN A 27 31.73 20.67 14.89
CA ASN A 27 31.04 21.88 14.47
C ASN A 27 30.25 21.60 13.17
N LEU A 28 28.93 21.45 13.30
CA LEU A 28 28.02 21.15 12.17
C LEU A 28 27.96 22.31 11.17
N GLU A 29 27.92 23.56 11.63
CA GLU A 29 27.82 24.72 10.74
C GLU A 29 29.07 24.90 9.86
N ARG A 30 30.25 24.82 10.47
CA ARG A 30 31.53 24.88 9.75
C ARG A 30 31.63 23.76 8.72
N ARG A 31 31.24 22.55 9.11
CA ARG A 31 31.33 21.38 8.26
C ARG A 31 30.38 21.45 7.06
N LEU A 32 29.16 21.93 7.25
CA LEU A 32 28.21 22.14 6.15
C LEU A 32 28.68 23.24 5.17
N LYS A 33 29.30 24.31 5.69
CA LYS A 33 29.95 25.34 4.85
C LYS A 33 31.08 24.76 4.03
N GLU A 34 31.92 23.88 4.60
CA GLU A 34 32.98 23.19 3.86
C GLU A 34 32.40 22.38 2.69
N TYR A 35 31.38 21.53 2.94
CA TYR A 35 30.73 20.76 1.86
C TYR A 35 30.24 21.63 0.71
N ASN A 36 29.69 22.81 1.03
CA ASN A 36 29.12 23.72 0.04
C ASN A 36 30.15 24.68 -0.59
N ASN A 37 31.33 24.86 0.00
CA ASN A 37 32.41 25.69 -0.54
C ASN A 37 33.40 24.88 -1.40
N THR A 38 33.66 23.61 -1.06
CA THR A 38 34.68 22.78 -1.73
C THR A 38 34.26 22.31 -3.13
N THR A 39 32.98 22.35 -3.50
CA THR A 39 32.50 21.74 -4.76
C THR A 39 32.70 22.56 -6.02
N GLY A 40 32.97 23.87 -5.97
CA GLY A 40 33.32 24.69 -7.14
C GLY A 40 32.35 24.59 -8.36
N LYS A 41 31.16 24.02 -8.20
CA LYS A 41 30.26 23.62 -9.30
C LYS A 41 28.84 24.14 -9.05
N SER A 42 28.52 25.22 -9.78
CA SER A 42 27.23 25.92 -9.94
C SER A 42 26.43 26.21 -8.66
N LYS A 43 25.53 27.20 -8.71
CA LYS A 43 24.62 27.53 -7.59
C LYS A 43 23.60 26.42 -7.26
N ASP A 44 23.71 25.24 -7.89
CA ASP A 44 22.66 24.21 -7.92
C ASP A 44 22.99 22.92 -7.14
N ASN A 45 24.25 22.73 -6.71
CA ASN A 45 24.66 21.56 -5.91
C ASN A 45 24.88 21.92 -4.43
N ILE A 46 23.81 21.79 -3.64
CA ILE A 46 23.82 22.11 -2.22
C ILE A 46 23.75 20.82 -1.41
N TYR A 47 24.66 20.65 -0.46
CA TYR A 47 24.62 19.63 0.57
C TYR A 47 23.75 20.09 1.74
N SER A 48 22.91 19.18 2.22
CA SER A 48 22.05 19.37 3.41
C SER A 48 22.12 18.16 4.32
N TYR A 49 22.09 18.40 5.63
CA TYR A 49 21.97 17.31 6.60
C TYR A 49 20.58 16.67 6.50
N ILE A 50 20.57 15.35 6.42
CA ILE A 50 19.35 14.53 6.50
C ILE A 50 19.25 13.82 7.86
N PHE A 51 20.35 13.75 8.61
CA PHE A 51 20.38 13.32 10.01
C PHE A 51 21.58 13.92 10.73
N THR A 52 21.41 14.29 12.00
CA THR A 52 22.48 14.75 12.89
C THR A 52 22.20 14.33 14.32
N CYS A 53 23.23 13.93 15.07
CA CYS A 53 23.11 13.63 16.49
C CYS A 53 24.37 14.04 17.27
N GLU A 54 24.18 14.30 18.56
CA GLU A 54 25.25 14.48 19.55
C GLU A 54 25.63 13.12 20.13
N VAL A 55 26.93 12.87 20.25
CA VAL A 55 27.49 11.63 20.81
C VAL A 55 28.59 11.95 21.82
N LYS A 56 28.85 11.03 22.76
CA LYS A 56 29.90 11.18 23.77
C LYS A 56 31.32 11.03 23.20
N ASN A 57 31.47 10.21 22.15
CA ASN A 57 32.73 9.98 21.46
C ASN A 57 32.48 9.66 19.98
N MET A 58 32.63 10.65 19.09
CA MET A 58 32.32 10.49 17.66
C MET A 58 33.28 9.53 16.94
N ARG A 59 34.54 9.44 17.35
CA ARG A 59 35.53 8.55 16.70
C ARG A 59 35.22 7.09 16.97
N GLN A 60 34.79 6.77 18.19
CA GLN A 60 34.40 5.42 18.55
C GLN A 60 33.14 5.00 17.77
N VAL A 61 32.09 5.83 17.80
CA VAL A 61 30.85 5.57 17.03
C VAL A 61 31.15 5.42 15.54
N GLU A 62 32.02 6.26 14.97
CA GLU A 62 32.42 6.13 13.57
C GLU A 62 33.09 4.78 13.30
N ASN A 63 34.01 4.32 14.16
CA ASN A 63 34.68 3.03 13.99
C ASN A 63 33.71 1.86 14.13
N ASP A 64 32.75 1.92 15.06
CA ASP A 64 31.77 0.87 15.26
C ASP A 64 30.80 0.77 14.07
N ILE A 65 30.41 1.89 13.47
CA ILE A 65 29.70 1.91 12.18
C ILE A 65 30.53 1.20 11.09
N LYS A 66 31.84 1.48 11.03
CA LYS A 66 32.72 0.86 10.01
C LYS A 66 32.86 -0.65 10.20
N ASN A 67 32.89 -1.12 11.44
CA ASN A 67 32.99 -2.54 11.79
C ASN A 67 31.68 -3.29 11.57
N GLN A 68 30.54 -2.65 11.86
CA GLN A 68 29.22 -3.24 11.67
C GLN A 68 28.82 -3.32 10.19
N PHE A 69 29.24 -2.35 9.38
CA PHE A 69 28.85 -2.22 7.98
C PHE A 69 30.05 -2.24 7.00
N PRO A 70 30.94 -3.25 7.06
CA PRO A 70 32.20 -3.24 6.30
C PRO A 70 31.98 -3.35 4.78
N HIS A 71 30.92 -4.06 4.36
CA HIS A 71 30.59 -4.30 2.95
C HIS A 71 29.79 -3.17 2.29
N LEU A 72 29.31 -2.19 3.07
CA LEU A 72 28.43 -1.11 2.60
C LEU A 72 29.18 0.20 2.35
N ARG A 73 30.51 0.15 2.31
CA ARG A 73 31.39 1.32 2.18
C ARG A 73 32.29 1.16 0.98
N GLU A 74 32.45 2.23 0.20
CA GLU A 74 33.42 2.19 -0.90
C GLU A 74 34.84 2.26 -0.35
N GLN A 75 35.68 1.32 -0.79
CA GLN A 75 37.04 1.15 -0.30
C GLN A 75 37.95 2.35 -0.61
N LYS A 76 37.68 3.13 -1.68
CA LYS A 76 38.51 4.26 -2.10
C LYS A 76 38.16 5.60 -1.44
N SER A 77 36.90 6.04 -1.49
CA SER A 77 36.50 7.36 -0.94
C SER A 77 36.09 7.33 0.53
N LYS A 78 35.89 6.13 1.12
CA LYS A 78 35.27 5.94 2.44
C LYS A 78 33.82 6.42 2.53
N GLU A 79 33.19 6.77 1.41
CA GLU A 79 31.79 7.19 1.30
C GLU A 79 30.84 5.98 1.32
N ILE A 80 29.60 6.22 1.77
CA ILE A 80 28.53 5.21 1.76
C ILE A 80 27.69 5.48 0.52
N TYR A 81 27.82 4.59 -0.45
CA TYR A 81 27.03 4.69 -1.68
C TYR A 81 25.63 4.15 -1.38
N PHE A 82 24.63 4.70 -2.04
CA PHE A 82 23.20 4.36 -1.97
C PHE A 82 22.38 5.08 -0.88
N TYR A 83 21.50 5.99 -1.32
CA TYR A 83 20.27 6.36 -0.61
C TYR A 83 19.26 5.24 -0.84
N ASN A 84 19.41 4.16 -0.08
CA ASN A 84 18.35 3.20 0.16
C ASN A 84 17.74 3.58 1.51
N ASN A 85 16.46 3.95 1.55
CA ASN A 85 15.80 4.30 2.82
C ASN A 85 15.99 3.21 3.88
N ALA A 86 16.02 1.92 3.50
CA ALA A 86 16.28 0.83 4.44
C ALA A 86 17.70 0.87 5.02
N LEU A 87 18.72 1.18 4.20
CA LEU A 87 20.09 1.36 4.69
C LEU A 87 20.19 2.61 5.57
N PHE A 88 19.54 3.69 5.16
CA PHE A 88 19.45 4.92 5.96
C PHE A 88 18.86 4.62 7.34
N ASP A 89 17.69 3.99 7.39
CA ASP A 89 17.03 3.61 8.63
C ASP A 89 17.91 2.67 9.46
N MET A 90 18.59 1.69 8.85
CA MET A 90 19.55 0.82 9.56
C MET A 90 20.71 1.60 10.20
N TYR A 91 21.28 2.60 9.51
CA TYR A 91 22.32 3.45 10.09
C TYR A 91 21.75 4.31 11.23
N ILE A 92 20.54 4.86 11.07
CA ILE A 92 19.89 5.67 12.11
C ILE A 92 19.61 4.82 13.35
N ASP A 93 19.04 3.64 13.18
CA ASP A 93 18.72 2.72 14.27
C ASP A 93 19.98 2.26 15.00
N PHE A 94 21.05 1.95 14.26
CA PHE A 94 22.34 1.63 14.86
C PHE A 94 22.91 2.79 15.68
N ILE A 95 22.89 4.01 15.13
CA ILE A 95 23.43 5.19 15.83
C ILE A 95 22.59 5.51 17.07
N LYS A 96 21.25 5.43 16.98
CA LYS A 96 20.35 5.73 18.10
C LYS A 96 20.40 4.68 19.21
N SER A 97 20.71 3.43 18.88
CA SER A 97 20.84 2.34 19.86
C SER A 97 22.23 2.25 20.49
N HIS A 98 23.20 3.04 20.04
CA HIS A 98 24.56 3.02 20.56
C HIS A 98 24.66 3.67 21.96
N ASP A 99 25.40 3.05 22.90
CA ASP A 99 25.61 3.55 24.28
C ASP A 99 26.20 4.97 24.41
N LEU A 100 26.81 5.45 23.31
CA LEU A 100 27.44 6.76 23.22
C LEU A 100 26.52 7.82 22.61
N PHE A 101 25.33 7.45 22.17
CA PHE A 101 24.30 8.36 21.72
C PHE A 101 23.86 9.27 22.87
N VAL A 102 23.78 10.58 22.61
CA VAL A 102 23.28 11.56 23.59
C VAL A 102 21.89 12.01 23.19
N LYS A 103 21.74 12.56 21.98
CA LYS A 103 20.45 13.00 21.44
C LYS A 103 20.52 13.26 19.95
N GLU A 104 19.38 13.14 19.30
CA GLU A 104 19.21 13.62 17.94
C GLU A 104 19.13 15.15 17.94
N ILE A 105 19.80 15.77 16.97
CA ILE A 105 19.75 17.20 16.73
C ILE A 105 18.99 17.40 15.45
N TYR A 106 17.89 18.13 15.52
CA TYR A 106 17.13 18.47 14.33
C TYR A 106 17.72 19.72 13.69
N ILE A 107 18.46 19.57 12.59
CA ILE A 107 18.82 20.68 11.71
C ILE A 107 17.82 20.69 10.56
N LYS A 108 16.88 21.63 10.60
CA LYS A 108 15.88 21.82 9.54
C LYS A 108 16.61 22.02 8.20
N PRO A 109 16.31 21.22 7.15
CA PRO A 109 16.81 21.53 5.81
C PRO A 109 16.34 22.93 5.45
N ALA A 110 17.23 23.79 4.92
CA ALA A 110 16.81 25.08 4.41
C ALA A 110 15.71 24.83 3.35
N GLU A 111 14.51 25.32 3.61
CA GLU A 111 13.37 25.13 2.72
C GLU A 111 13.73 25.68 1.34
N LYS A 112 13.84 24.79 0.34
CA LYS A 112 13.76 25.23 -1.04
C LYS A 112 12.36 25.84 -1.21
N LYS A 113 12.30 27.16 -1.39
CA LYS A 113 11.15 27.80 -2.04
C LYS A 113 11.10 27.28 -3.47
N THR A 114 10.54 26.09 -3.66
CA THR A 114 10.06 25.67 -4.96
C THR A 114 8.91 26.61 -5.27
N VAL A 115 9.17 27.68 -6.02
CA VAL A 115 8.10 28.43 -6.69
C VAL A 115 7.59 27.50 -7.78
N VAL A 116 6.79 26.51 -7.37
CA VAL A 116 5.82 25.92 -8.28
C VAL A 116 4.91 27.09 -8.61
N LYS A 117 4.95 27.57 -9.85
CA LYS A 117 3.81 28.32 -10.38
C LYS A 117 2.62 27.38 -10.26
N ILE A 118 1.89 27.51 -9.17
CA ILE A 118 0.54 26.98 -9.06
C ILE A 118 -0.24 27.80 -10.08
N VAL A 119 -0.25 27.35 -11.33
CA VAL A 119 -1.40 27.62 -12.17
C VAL A 119 -2.52 26.91 -11.44
N LYS A 120 -3.33 27.67 -10.69
CA LYS A 120 -4.62 27.20 -10.22
C LYS A 120 -5.41 26.84 -11.47
N LYS A 121 -5.24 25.62 -12.00
CA LYS A 121 -6.28 25.00 -12.79
C LYS A 121 -7.40 24.74 -11.78
N THR A 122 -8.32 25.68 -11.70
CA THR A 122 -9.67 25.43 -11.23
C THR A 122 -10.14 24.21 -12.00
N THR A 123 -10.05 23.04 -11.35
CA THR A 123 -10.59 21.82 -11.92
C THR A 123 -12.09 22.01 -11.89
N PRO A 124 -12.77 22.07 -13.05
CA PRO A 124 -14.17 22.38 -13.05
C PRO A 124 -14.91 21.29 -12.28
N THR A 125 -15.91 21.68 -11.50
CA THR A 125 -16.74 20.76 -10.72
C THR A 125 -17.40 19.72 -11.63
N LEU A 126 -17.85 18.59 -11.08
CA LEU A 126 -18.55 17.54 -11.85
C LEU A 126 -19.70 18.11 -12.71
N LYS A 127 -20.37 19.14 -12.17
CA LYS A 127 -21.45 19.87 -12.83
C LYS A 127 -20.97 20.70 -14.02
N GLU A 128 -19.81 21.34 -13.89
CA GLU A 128 -19.19 22.17 -14.95
C GLU A 128 -18.59 21.33 -16.09
N ARG A 129 -18.26 20.06 -15.85
CA ARG A 129 -17.76 19.14 -16.89
C ARG A 129 -18.87 18.33 -17.57
N GLY A 130 -20.15 18.58 -17.24
CA GLY A 130 -21.29 17.82 -17.78
C GLY A 130 -21.27 16.33 -17.41
N LEU A 131 -20.54 15.95 -16.36
CA LEU A 131 -20.34 14.56 -15.96
C LEU A 131 -21.10 14.28 -14.66
N THR A 132 -22.07 13.39 -14.72
CA THR A 132 -22.74 12.85 -13.53
C THR A 132 -21.83 11.82 -12.84
N ARG A 133 -22.06 11.56 -11.54
CA ARG A 133 -21.38 10.46 -10.82
C ARG A 133 -21.58 9.12 -11.55
N GLU A 134 -22.74 8.96 -12.19
CA GLU A 134 -23.08 7.85 -13.07
C GLU A 134 -22.09 7.73 -14.21
N ASN A 135 -21.86 8.80 -14.97
CA ASN A 135 -20.93 8.80 -16.11
C ASN A 135 -19.49 8.44 -15.72
N ILE A 136 -19.05 8.76 -14.49
CA ILE A 136 -17.73 8.36 -13.99
C ILE A 136 -17.68 6.85 -13.72
N MET A 137 -18.73 6.30 -13.10
CA MET A 137 -18.84 4.86 -12.85
C MET A 137 -19.00 4.06 -14.16
N THR A 138 -19.72 4.59 -15.14
CA THR A 138 -19.87 3.97 -16.46
C THR A 138 -18.60 4.09 -17.31
N LYS A 139 -17.82 5.17 -17.17
CA LYS A 139 -16.48 5.29 -17.78
C LYS A 139 -15.46 4.34 -17.17
N ALA A 140 -15.55 4.07 -15.86
CA ALA A 140 -14.71 3.07 -15.19
C ALA A 140 -14.93 1.64 -15.72
N LYS A 141 -16.06 1.37 -16.39
CA LYS A 141 -16.30 0.11 -17.11
C LYS A 141 -15.68 0.04 -18.52
N ARG A 142 -15.07 1.12 -19.02
CA ARG A 142 -14.60 1.27 -20.42
C ARG A 142 -13.09 1.54 -20.55
N ILE A 143 -12.30 1.32 -19.51
CA ILE A 143 -10.84 1.48 -19.60
C ILE A 143 -10.26 0.08 -19.82
N ASP A 144 -9.94 -0.23 -21.08
CA ASP A 144 -9.27 -1.48 -21.51
C ASP A 144 -7.77 -1.54 -21.11
N ASN A 145 -7.37 -0.79 -20.08
CA ASN A 145 -6.01 -0.81 -19.53
C ASN A 145 -6.09 -1.15 -18.05
N ASP A 146 -5.89 -2.43 -17.73
CA ASP A 146 -5.96 -2.99 -16.37
C ASP A 146 -4.69 -2.74 -15.52
N GLU A 147 -3.67 -2.08 -16.07
CA GLU A 147 -2.42 -1.82 -15.37
C GLU A 147 -2.53 -0.61 -14.43
N PHE A 148 -3.22 -0.81 -13.30
CA PHE A 148 -3.23 0.13 -12.17
C PHE A 148 -2.23 -0.32 -11.10
N TYR A 149 -1.10 0.36 -10.99
CA TYR A 149 -0.08 0.05 -9.98
C TYR A 149 -0.45 0.66 -8.63
N THR A 150 -0.39 -0.16 -7.59
CA THR A 150 -0.62 0.28 -6.21
C THR A 150 0.57 1.11 -5.72
N ARG A 151 0.30 2.09 -4.86
CA ARG A 151 1.34 2.93 -4.25
C ARG A 151 1.87 2.31 -2.96
N TYR A 152 3.16 2.50 -2.67
CA TYR A 152 3.82 1.94 -1.50
C TYR A 152 3.13 2.34 -0.18
N GLU A 153 2.78 3.62 -0.05
CA GLU A 153 2.13 4.14 1.15
C GLU A 153 0.74 3.56 1.41
N ASP A 154 0.04 3.09 0.36
CA ASP A 154 -1.29 2.50 0.51
C ASP A 154 -1.19 1.03 0.95
N VAL A 155 -0.12 0.31 0.56
CA VAL A 155 0.21 -1.02 1.10
C VAL A 155 0.55 -0.91 2.58
N GLY A 156 1.46 0.01 2.95
CA GLY A 156 1.87 0.18 4.35
C GLY A 156 0.71 0.54 5.28
N LYS A 157 -0.13 1.51 4.89
CA LYS A 157 -1.32 1.91 5.67
C LYS A 157 -2.29 0.77 5.95
N GLU A 158 -2.34 -0.25 5.09
CA GLU A 158 -3.20 -1.40 5.32
C GLU A 158 -2.48 -2.47 6.13
N VAL A 159 -1.28 -2.90 5.71
CA VAL A 159 -0.56 -4.00 6.34
C VAL A 159 -0.25 -3.70 7.82
N GLU A 160 0.06 -2.45 8.16
CA GLU A 160 0.35 -2.01 9.54
C GLU A 160 -0.85 -2.06 10.48
N MET A 161 -2.08 -2.18 9.94
CA MET A 161 -3.29 -2.33 10.75
C MET A 161 -3.48 -3.75 11.30
N TYR A 162 -2.69 -4.72 10.80
CA TYR A 162 -2.74 -6.10 11.25
C TYR A 162 -1.63 -6.36 12.27
N PRO A 163 -1.93 -7.06 13.38
CA PRO A 163 -0.93 -7.49 14.36
C PRO A 163 0.29 -8.19 13.73
N ILE A 164 1.49 -7.92 14.28
CA ILE A 164 2.76 -8.41 13.73
C ILE A 164 2.85 -9.95 13.77
N ASP A 165 2.26 -10.59 14.77
CA ASP A 165 2.26 -12.04 14.98
C ASP A 165 1.57 -12.82 13.85
N ILE A 166 0.68 -12.18 13.09
CA ILE A 166 0.05 -12.79 11.91
C ILE A 166 1.09 -13.12 10.83
N TRP A 167 2.17 -12.33 10.75
CA TRP A 167 3.21 -12.44 9.72
C TRP A 167 4.39 -13.32 10.16
N GLU A 168 4.56 -13.54 11.46
CA GLU A 168 5.72 -14.23 12.02
C GLU A 168 5.83 -15.67 11.51
N ASN A 169 7.02 -16.02 11.01
CA ASN A 169 7.35 -17.33 10.44
C ASN A 169 6.42 -17.76 9.27
N LYS A 170 5.85 -16.78 8.54
CA LYS A 170 4.98 -17.04 7.38
C LYS A 170 5.68 -16.87 6.04
N CYS A 171 5.20 -17.62 5.05
CA CYS A 171 5.46 -17.39 3.65
C CYS A 171 4.40 -16.44 3.06
N VAL A 172 4.82 -15.23 2.70
CA VAL A 172 3.97 -14.27 1.98
C VAL A 172 4.13 -14.49 0.48
N PHE A 173 3.02 -14.57 -0.26
CA PHE A 173 3.00 -14.75 -1.71
C PHE A 173 2.35 -13.54 -2.40
N CYS A 174 3.14 -12.82 -3.19
CA CYS A 174 2.71 -11.69 -4.01
C CYS A 174 2.62 -12.14 -5.48
N ASN A 175 1.49 -12.75 -5.85
CA ASN A 175 1.37 -13.52 -7.08
C ASN A 175 0.97 -12.73 -8.34
N CYS A 176 0.96 -11.39 -8.25
CA CYS A 176 0.73 -10.49 -9.38
C CYS A 176 1.70 -9.29 -9.32
N ASP A 177 2.89 -9.47 -8.74
CA ASP A 177 3.76 -8.40 -8.30
C ASP A 177 5.19 -8.60 -8.79
N ASP A 178 5.73 -7.55 -9.41
CA ASP A 178 7.11 -7.49 -9.86
C ASP A 178 8.05 -7.17 -8.69
N ALA A 179 9.03 -8.04 -8.42
CA ALA A 179 9.99 -7.87 -7.33
C ALA A 179 11.40 -7.49 -7.80
N VAL A 180 11.66 -7.50 -9.11
CA VAL A 180 13.02 -7.48 -9.70
C VAL A 180 13.22 -6.17 -10.47
N GLY A 181 12.89 -5.06 -9.83
CA GLY A 181 13.33 -3.76 -10.32
C GLY A 181 14.85 -3.62 -10.19
N GLU A 182 15.56 -3.25 -11.26
CA GLU A 182 17.03 -3.07 -11.26
C GLU A 182 17.52 -2.12 -10.15
N SER A 183 16.76 -1.06 -9.87
CA SER A 183 17.03 -0.07 -8.83
C SER A 183 16.41 -0.41 -7.47
N ARG A 184 15.51 -1.41 -7.41
CA ARG A 184 14.73 -1.79 -6.22
C ARG A 184 14.03 -0.61 -5.56
N THR A 185 13.48 0.26 -6.38
CA THR A 185 12.73 1.43 -5.92
C THR A 185 11.27 1.32 -6.36
N GLU A 186 10.47 2.28 -5.93
CA GLU A 186 9.11 2.43 -6.45
C GLU A 186 9.07 2.68 -7.96
N LYS A 187 10.21 2.85 -8.65
CA LYS A 187 10.26 3.03 -10.11
C LYS A 187 10.08 1.72 -10.88
N ASP A 188 10.56 0.62 -10.34
CA ASP A 188 10.70 -0.65 -11.06
C ASP A 188 10.35 -1.88 -10.20
N THR A 189 9.98 -1.68 -8.94
CA THR A 189 9.43 -2.73 -8.07
C THR A 189 7.98 -2.43 -7.74
N SER A 190 7.13 -3.46 -7.74
CA SER A 190 5.76 -3.36 -7.24
C SER A 190 5.74 -2.94 -5.77
N ALA A 191 4.68 -2.22 -5.38
CA ALA A 191 4.54 -1.74 -4.02
C ALA A 191 4.48 -2.87 -2.98
N PHE A 192 3.83 -3.99 -3.29
CA PHE A 192 3.75 -5.15 -2.40
C PHE A 192 5.11 -5.80 -2.20
N ALA A 193 5.80 -6.17 -3.29
CA ALA A 193 7.12 -6.76 -3.20
C ALA A 193 8.09 -5.82 -2.45
N LEU A 194 8.10 -4.52 -2.80
CA LEU A 194 8.94 -3.54 -2.15
C LEU A 194 8.64 -3.43 -0.64
N TYR A 195 7.36 -3.44 -0.25
CA TYR A 195 6.97 -3.39 1.16
C TYR A 195 7.46 -4.62 1.93
N PHE A 196 7.20 -5.82 1.44
CA PHE A 196 7.59 -7.04 2.16
C PHE A 196 9.10 -7.28 2.13
N ILE A 197 9.81 -6.89 1.06
CA ILE A 197 11.29 -6.91 1.04
C ILE A 197 11.85 -5.97 2.12
N LYS A 198 11.38 -4.71 2.17
CA LYS A 198 11.86 -3.73 3.15
C LYS A 198 11.53 -4.10 4.59
N ASN A 199 10.39 -4.74 4.82
CA ASN A 199 9.90 -5.08 6.14
C ASN A 199 10.14 -6.54 6.53
N PHE A 200 10.90 -7.31 5.74
CA PHE A 200 11.06 -8.76 5.89
C PHE A 200 11.48 -9.16 7.31
N MET A 201 12.53 -8.51 7.84
CA MET A 201 13.04 -8.77 9.19
C MET A 201 12.10 -8.25 10.28
N ARG A 202 11.51 -7.04 10.08
CA ARG A 202 10.58 -6.43 11.04
C ARG A 202 9.32 -7.27 11.24
N LEU A 203 8.79 -7.84 10.15
CA LEU A 203 7.63 -8.72 10.15
C LEU A 203 7.98 -10.16 10.52
N LYS A 204 9.27 -10.48 10.71
CA LYS A 204 9.79 -11.83 10.98
C LYS A 204 9.28 -12.86 9.97
N LEU A 205 9.26 -12.50 8.69
CA LEU A 205 8.83 -13.40 7.64
C LEU A 205 9.79 -14.58 7.53
N LYS A 206 9.23 -15.76 7.26
CA LYS A 206 10.03 -16.93 6.89
C LYS A 206 10.49 -16.81 5.44
N LYS A 207 9.55 -16.49 4.55
CA LYS A 207 9.78 -16.47 3.11
C LYS A 207 8.88 -15.43 2.44
N LEU A 208 9.36 -14.83 1.37
CA LEU A 208 8.58 -14.00 0.45
C LEU A 208 8.76 -14.57 -0.95
N ILE A 209 7.65 -14.83 -1.63
CA ILE A 209 7.64 -15.26 -3.03
C ILE A 209 6.86 -14.22 -3.83
N CYS A 210 7.39 -13.79 -4.96
CA CYS A 210 6.72 -12.90 -5.90
C CYS A 210 6.76 -13.50 -7.30
N THR A 211 5.67 -13.36 -8.06
CA THR A 211 5.61 -13.83 -9.45
C THR A 211 5.26 -12.69 -10.39
N HIS A 212 6.05 -12.57 -11.46
CA HIS A 212 5.88 -11.55 -12.47
C HIS A 212 5.31 -12.17 -13.75
N TYR A 213 4.18 -11.62 -14.20
CA TYR A 213 3.56 -11.96 -15.46
C TYR A 213 4.18 -11.15 -16.60
N SER A 214 4.67 -11.84 -17.63
CA SER A 214 5.36 -11.20 -18.75
C SER A 214 4.47 -10.96 -20.00
N GLY A 215 3.16 -11.15 -19.90
CA GLY A 215 2.24 -11.05 -21.05
C GLY A 215 2.03 -12.37 -21.80
N GLN A 216 1.10 -12.38 -22.77
CA GLN A 216 0.92 -13.52 -23.69
C GLN A 216 2.09 -13.58 -24.68
N MET A 217 2.65 -14.77 -24.89
CA MET A 217 3.56 -15.02 -26.01
C MET A 217 2.77 -14.95 -27.32
N ASP A 218 3.18 -14.07 -28.23
CA ASP A 218 2.72 -14.06 -29.61
C ASP A 218 3.92 -14.16 -30.58
N LEU A 219 3.66 -14.15 -31.89
CA LEU A 219 4.68 -14.24 -32.95
C LEU A 219 5.75 -13.12 -32.87
N PHE A 220 5.48 -12.03 -32.13
CA PHE A 220 6.38 -10.91 -31.91
C PHE A 220 6.98 -10.88 -30.48
N ASN A 221 6.37 -11.59 -29.53
CA ASN A 221 6.78 -11.75 -28.14
C ASN A 221 7.21 -13.20 -27.83
N ALA A 222 8.16 -13.73 -28.61
CA ALA A 222 8.73 -15.07 -28.40
C ALA A 222 9.58 -15.22 -27.12
N GLY A 223 9.66 -14.18 -26.28
CA GLY A 223 10.58 -14.09 -25.13
C GLY A 223 9.96 -13.64 -23.81
N ALA A 224 8.63 -13.55 -23.70
CA ALA A 224 7.96 -13.26 -22.43
C ALA A 224 8.28 -14.38 -21.42
N LYS A 225 9.22 -14.11 -20.51
CA LYS A 225 9.65 -15.04 -19.46
C LYS A 225 9.07 -14.58 -18.13
N GLY A 226 8.00 -15.22 -17.70
CA GLY A 226 7.56 -15.11 -16.33
C GLY A 226 8.71 -15.52 -15.42
N TYR A 227 8.78 -14.92 -14.24
CA TYR A 227 9.81 -15.27 -13.28
C TYR A 227 9.23 -15.38 -11.87
N ILE A 228 9.94 -16.12 -11.03
CA ILE A 228 9.67 -16.28 -9.61
C ILE A 228 10.84 -15.64 -8.86
N PHE A 229 10.54 -14.68 -8.00
CA PHE A 229 11.48 -14.15 -7.03
C PHE A 229 11.18 -14.77 -5.67
N THR A 230 12.20 -15.33 -5.04
CA THR A 230 12.11 -15.91 -3.69
C THR A 230 13.13 -15.26 -2.79
N LYS A 231 12.68 -14.76 -1.64
CA LYS A 231 13.51 -14.30 -0.53
C LYS A 231 13.30 -15.22 0.67
N ASP A 232 14.37 -15.82 1.15
CA ASP A 232 14.41 -16.68 2.33
C ASP A 232 15.58 -16.24 3.22
N GLY A 233 15.25 -15.47 4.27
CA GLY A 233 16.23 -14.75 5.07
C GLY A 233 17.07 -13.77 4.23
N VAL A 234 18.38 -14.02 4.20
CA VAL A 234 19.34 -13.22 3.41
C VAL A 234 19.44 -13.67 1.95
N ASN A 235 18.96 -14.87 1.62
CA ASN A 235 19.06 -15.43 0.29
C ASN A 235 17.95 -14.88 -0.60
N GLU A 236 18.31 -14.51 -1.82
CA GLU A 236 17.40 -14.04 -2.84
C GLU A 236 17.69 -14.78 -4.14
N ILE A 237 16.67 -15.39 -4.72
CA ILE A 237 16.76 -16.26 -5.89
C ILE A 237 15.75 -15.76 -6.91
N ILE A 238 16.17 -15.67 -8.17
CA ILE A 238 15.30 -15.40 -9.31
C ILE A 238 15.36 -16.61 -10.23
N GLU A 239 14.19 -17.18 -10.48
CA GLU A 239 14.02 -18.33 -11.36
C GLU A 239 13.18 -17.91 -12.57
N THR A 240 13.60 -18.31 -13.77
CA THR A 240 12.83 -18.14 -15.02
C THR A 240 12.52 -19.51 -15.61
N PRO A 241 11.59 -20.29 -15.02
CA PRO A 241 11.32 -21.64 -15.50
C PRO A 241 10.84 -21.63 -16.95
N LYS A 242 11.27 -22.62 -17.73
CA LYS A 242 10.92 -22.71 -19.15
C LYS A 242 9.41 -22.91 -19.29
N GLY A 243 8.75 -22.03 -20.06
CA GLY A 243 7.31 -22.10 -20.31
C GLY A 243 6.44 -21.50 -19.20
N TYR A 244 7.04 -20.94 -18.14
CA TYR A 244 6.30 -20.28 -17.08
C TYR A 244 5.84 -18.88 -17.52
N THR A 245 4.54 -18.63 -17.40
CA THR A 245 3.93 -17.36 -17.84
C THR A 245 3.98 -16.27 -16.77
N GLY A 246 4.06 -16.66 -15.50
CA GLY A 246 3.91 -15.76 -14.37
C GLY A 246 2.47 -15.38 -14.02
N SER A 247 1.48 -15.93 -14.73
CA SER A 247 0.07 -15.70 -14.41
C SER A 247 -0.28 -16.34 -13.07
N PHE A 248 -1.22 -15.74 -12.32
CA PHE A 248 -1.64 -16.26 -11.02
C PHE A 248 -2.29 -17.65 -11.08
N ASP A 249 -2.79 -18.04 -12.26
CA ASP A 249 -3.42 -19.33 -12.56
C ASP A 249 -2.52 -20.26 -13.40
N ASP A 250 -1.25 -19.92 -13.60
CA ASP A 250 -0.24 -20.84 -14.12
C ASP A 250 -0.06 -22.02 -13.15
N ASP A 251 0.14 -23.23 -13.65
CA ASP A 251 0.30 -24.45 -12.83
C ASP A 251 1.35 -24.29 -11.74
N LEU A 252 2.45 -23.59 -12.03
CA LEU A 252 3.50 -23.35 -11.05
C LEU A 252 3.09 -22.30 -10.01
N SER A 253 2.38 -21.25 -10.39
CA SER A 253 1.78 -20.28 -9.45
C SER A 253 0.77 -20.94 -8.51
N LEU A 254 -0.07 -21.83 -9.06
CA LEU A 254 -1.04 -22.60 -8.30
C LEU A 254 -0.37 -23.60 -7.35
N LYS A 255 0.76 -24.19 -7.77
CA LYS A 255 1.57 -25.05 -6.92
C LYS A 255 2.17 -24.29 -5.74
N ILE A 256 2.80 -23.13 -6.00
CA ILE A 256 3.34 -22.25 -4.96
C ILE A 256 2.24 -21.83 -3.98
N LEU A 257 1.07 -21.42 -4.50
CA LEU A 257 -0.09 -21.05 -3.69
C LEU A 257 -0.51 -22.19 -2.75
N LYS A 258 -0.59 -23.42 -3.25
CA LYS A 258 -1.05 -24.58 -2.48
C LYS A 258 -0.02 -25.05 -1.46
N GLU A 259 1.24 -25.22 -1.90
CA GLU A 259 2.27 -25.93 -1.17
C GLU A 259 3.12 -25.01 -0.27
N GLU A 260 3.36 -23.76 -0.67
CA GLU A 260 4.31 -22.89 0.03
C GLU A 260 3.66 -21.68 0.72
N ALA A 261 2.65 -21.07 0.10
CA ALA A 261 2.07 -19.83 0.61
C ALA A 261 1.29 -20.07 1.93
N ASP A 262 1.48 -19.16 2.88
CA ASP A 262 0.63 -19.03 4.07
C ASP A 262 -0.37 -17.87 3.92
N ILE A 263 0.13 -16.75 3.37
CA ILE A 263 -0.63 -15.51 3.19
C ILE A 263 -0.41 -14.97 1.78
N VAL A 264 -1.48 -14.66 1.05
CA VAL A 264 -1.43 -14.01 -0.27
C VAL A 264 -1.64 -12.50 -0.12
N CYS A 265 -0.76 -11.67 -0.67
CA CYS A 265 -0.90 -10.20 -0.59
C CYS A 265 -0.61 -9.57 -1.94
N THR A 266 -1.61 -8.99 -2.61
CA THR A 266 -1.42 -8.41 -3.95
C THR A 266 -2.54 -7.47 -4.40
N ASN A 267 -2.34 -6.80 -5.53
CA ASN A 267 -3.37 -6.13 -6.33
C ASN A 267 -3.62 -6.93 -7.61
N PRO A 268 -4.59 -7.86 -7.63
CA PRO A 268 -4.88 -8.66 -8.81
C PRO A 268 -5.49 -7.81 -9.95
N PRO A 269 -5.39 -8.26 -11.21
CA PRO A 269 -6.05 -7.59 -12.34
C PRO A 269 -7.57 -7.56 -12.16
N PHE A 270 -8.17 -6.37 -12.26
CA PHE A 270 -9.59 -6.18 -11.96
C PHE A 270 -10.51 -6.90 -12.96
N SER A 271 -10.11 -7.01 -14.23
CA SER A 271 -10.83 -7.77 -15.26
C SER A 271 -10.94 -9.27 -14.94
N ARG A 272 -10.01 -9.82 -14.18
CA ARG A 272 -9.98 -11.23 -13.77
C ARG A 272 -10.26 -11.46 -12.29
N ALA A 273 -10.88 -10.49 -11.64
CA ALA A 273 -11.13 -10.54 -10.20
C ALA A 273 -12.02 -11.72 -9.77
N ILE A 274 -12.98 -12.18 -10.59
CA ILE A 274 -13.83 -13.34 -10.26
C ILE A 274 -12.97 -14.61 -10.16
N ASP A 275 -12.19 -14.92 -11.20
CA ASP A 275 -11.30 -16.08 -11.24
C ASP A 275 -10.30 -16.04 -10.09
N TYR A 276 -9.70 -14.86 -9.88
CA TYR A 276 -8.72 -14.65 -8.84
C TYR A 276 -9.31 -14.88 -7.44
N TRP A 277 -10.50 -14.34 -7.15
CA TRP A 277 -11.19 -14.57 -5.88
C TRP A 277 -11.51 -16.05 -5.66
N ASN A 278 -12.00 -16.74 -6.70
CA ASN A 278 -12.28 -18.17 -6.63
C ASN A 278 -11.03 -18.97 -6.26
N ILE A 279 -9.88 -18.68 -6.88
CA ILE A 279 -8.60 -19.36 -6.62
C ILE A 279 -8.09 -19.05 -5.20
N VAL A 280 -7.99 -17.76 -4.83
CA VAL A 280 -7.38 -17.38 -3.55
C VAL A 280 -8.24 -17.81 -2.36
N ILE A 281 -9.57 -17.68 -2.46
CA ILE A 281 -10.49 -18.11 -1.39
C ILE A 281 -10.55 -19.65 -1.35
N GLY A 282 -10.60 -20.31 -2.51
CA GLY A 282 -10.62 -21.77 -2.62
C GLY A 282 -9.33 -22.45 -2.12
N SER A 283 -8.20 -21.74 -2.13
CA SER A 283 -6.94 -22.23 -1.58
C SER A 283 -6.94 -22.44 -0.06
N GLY A 284 -7.89 -21.81 0.65
CA GLY A 284 -7.94 -21.82 2.12
C GLY A 284 -6.85 -20.99 2.81
N LYS A 285 -5.94 -20.36 2.05
CA LYS A 285 -4.85 -19.53 2.59
C LYS A 285 -5.38 -18.21 3.15
N LYS A 286 -4.59 -17.56 4.00
CA LYS A 286 -4.90 -16.18 4.39
C LYS A 286 -4.65 -15.25 3.21
N PHE A 287 -5.38 -14.15 3.11
CA PHE A 287 -5.13 -13.18 2.04
C PHE A 287 -5.45 -11.75 2.45
N LEU A 288 -4.79 -10.82 1.77
CA LEU A 288 -5.03 -9.39 1.83
C LEU A 288 -4.89 -8.83 0.41
N ILE A 289 -6.00 -8.61 -0.27
CA ILE A 289 -6.03 -8.31 -1.70
C ILE A 289 -6.81 -7.03 -1.99
N ILE A 290 -6.46 -6.34 -3.07
CA ILE A 290 -7.21 -5.18 -3.53
C ILE A 290 -8.24 -5.62 -4.57
N SER A 291 -9.44 -5.05 -4.53
CA SER A 291 -10.41 -5.22 -5.61
C SER A 291 -11.37 -4.04 -5.67
N ASN A 292 -12.31 -4.05 -6.62
CA ASN A 292 -13.23 -2.96 -6.80
C ASN A 292 -14.19 -2.81 -5.60
N ILE A 293 -14.43 -1.57 -5.16
CA ILE A 293 -15.35 -1.25 -4.05
C ILE A 293 -16.77 -1.81 -4.28
N VAL A 294 -17.20 -1.99 -5.53
CA VAL A 294 -18.57 -2.43 -5.86
C VAL A 294 -18.74 -3.94 -5.76
N ASN A 295 -17.67 -4.70 -5.51
CA ASN A 295 -17.75 -6.16 -5.41
C ASN A 295 -18.67 -6.59 -4.26
N VAL A 296 -18.78 -5.79 -3.19
CA VAL A 296 -19.74 -6.02 -2.09
C VAL A 296 -21.22 -5.92 -2.50
N LEU A 297 -21.52 -5.51 -3.73
CA LEU A 297 -22.88 -5.41 -4.30
C LEU A 297 -23.10 -6.36 -5.49
N ASN A 298 -22.08 -7.12 -5.88
CA ASN A 298 -22.09 -7.95 -7.09
C ASN A 298 -22.31 -9.41 -6.70
N THR A 299 -23.25 -10.05 -7.39
CA THR A 299 -23.69 -11.43 -7.14
C THR A 299 -22.58 -12.46 -7.22
N ALA A 300 -21.51 -12.20 -7.99
CA ALA A 300 -20.34 -13.06 -8.05
C ALA A 300 -19.55 -13.10 -6.73
N TYR A 301 -19.66 -12.08 -5.88
CA TYR A 301 -18.87 -11.97 -4.64
C TYR A 301 -19.72 -11.98 -3.37
N LEU A 302 -21.02 -11.63 -3.44
CA LEU A 302 -21.94 -11.67 -2.30
C LEU A 302 -21.91 -12.99 -1.50
N PRO A 303 -21.85 -14.18 -2.14
CA PRO A 303 -21.77 -15.45 -1.41
C PRO A 303 -20.58 -15.51 -0.45
N TYR A 304 -19.45 -14.88 -0.77
CA TYR A 304 -18.28 -14.89 0.11
C TYR A 304 -18.46 -14.05 1.38
N PHE A 305 -19.23 -12.97 1.31
CA PHE A 305 -19.56 -12.15 2.49
C PHE A 305 -20.63 -12.82 3.33
N ILE A 306 -21.67 -13.37 2.70
CA ILE A 306 -22.77 -14.10 3.37
C ILE A 306 -22.22 -15.29 4.16
N ASN A 307 -21.33 -16.07 3.54
CA ASN A 307 -20.71 -17.24 4.16
C ASN A 307 -19.50 -16.89 5.07
N LYS A 308 -19.31 -15.61 5.40
CA LYS A 308 -18.25 -15.09 6.28
C LYS A 308 -16.83 -15.54 5.86
N LYS A 309 -16.61 -15.74 4.55
CA LYS A 309 -15.31 -16.13 3.95
C LYS A 309 -14.44 -14.92 3.63
N VAL A 310 -15.04 -13.77 3.37
CA VAL A 310 -14.36 -12.50 3.04
C VAL A 310 -14.92 -11.38 3.91
N TRP A 311 -14.03 -10.49 4.33
CA TRP A 311 -14.32 -9.23 5.01
C TRP A 311 -13.67 -8.09 4.24
N SER A 312 -14.18 -6.88 4.41
CA SER A 312 -13.50 -5.67 3.94
C SER A 312 -12.25 -5.42 4.79
N GLY A 313 -11.12 -5.09 4.19
CA GLY A 313 -9.94 -4.57 4.90
C GLY A 313 -10.19 -3.17 5.45
N TYR A 314 -9.18 -2.53 6.04
CA TYR A 314 -9.36 -1.26 6.74
C TYR A 314 -9.53 -0.07 5.77
N ASN A 315 -8.79 -0.07 4.66
CA ASN A 315 -8.62 1.10 3.82
C ASN A 315 -9.28 0.99 2.43
N SER A 316 -9.62 2.16 1.87
CA SER A 316 -10.01 2.29 0.46
C SER A 316 -8.83 2.89 -0.28
N ILE A 317 -8.68 2.56 -1.56
CA ILE A 317 -7.63 3.09 -2.42
C ILE A 317 -8.30 3.76 -3.61
N ASP A 318 -8.12 5.09 -3.71
CA ASP A 318 -8.68 5.91 -4.78
C ASP A 318 -7.63 6.34 -5.81
N TRP A 319 -6.33 6.17 -5.49
CA TRP A 319 -5.21 6.66 -6.27
C TRP A 319 -4.25 5.53 -6.62
N TYR A 320 -3.96 5.41 -7.90
CA TYR A 320 -3.07 4.41 -8.49
C TYR A 320 -2.07 5.11 -9.40
N LEU A 321 -1.07 4.38 -9.83
CA LEU A 321 -0.12 4.81 -10.85
C LEU A 321 -0.42 4.10 -12.17
N THR A 322 -0.34 4.82 -13.28
CA THR A 322 -0.31 4.23 -14.63
C THR A 322 1.05 3.57 -14.90
N PRO A 323 1.23 2.82 -16.01
CA PRO A 323 2.55 2.32 -16.40
C PRO A 323 3.59 3.44 -16.58
N LYS A 324 3.14 4.65 -16.93
CA LYS A 324 3.97 5.87 -17.01
C LYS A 324 4.22 6.55 -15.66
N ARG A 325 3.79 5.94 -14.55
CA ARG A 325 3.89 6.45 -13.17
C ARG A 325 3.13 7.76 -12.93
N GLU A 326 2.05 7.99 -13.68
CA GLU A 326 1.17 9.13 -13.47
C GLU A 326 0.02 8.77 -12.53
N LEU A 327 -0.40 9.70 -11.68
CA LEU A 327 -1.53 9.48 -10.78
C LEU A 327 -2.83 9.35 -11.57
N THR A 328 -3.53 8.24 -11.36
CA THR A 328 -4.86 7.97 -11.89
C THR A 328 -5.80 7.54 -10.76
N ARG A 329 -7.11 7.57 -11.04
CA ARG A 329 -8.13 7.18 -10.07
C ARG A 329 -8.83 5.92 -10.49
N ALA A 330 -8.90 4.97 -9.57
CA ALA A 330 -9.75 3.80 -9.65
C ALA A 330 -10.39 3.56 -8.28
N ALA A 331 -11.51 2.86 -8.24
CA ALA A 331 -12.30 2.70 -7.02
C ALA A 331 -11.97 1.35 -6.35
N GLY A 332 -10.89 1.30 -5.58
CA GLY A 332 -10.45 0.08 -4.91
C GLY A 332 -10.68 0.03 -3.40
N HIS A 333 -10.69 -1.19 -2.88
CA HIS A 333 -10.75 -1.49 -1.46
C HIS A 333 -9.94 -2.74 -1.15
N TRP A 334 -9.45 -2.84 0.08
CA TRP A 334 -8.84 -4.05 0.59
C TRP A 334 -9.92 -5.08 0.94
N PHE A 335 -9.63 -6.35 0.72
CA PHE A 335 -10.47 -7.49 1.07
C PHE A 335 -9.59 -8.58 1.68
N THR A 336 -10.10 -9.25 2.71
CA THR A 336 -9.30 -10.16 3.52
C THR A 336 -10.14 -11.23 4.22
N ASN A 337 -9.53 -12.35 4.58
CA ASN A 337 -10.04 -13.32 5.55
C ASN A 337 -9.20 -13.35 6.86
N ILE A 338 -8.30 -12.38 7.00
CA ILE A 338 -7.57 -12.10 8.24
C ILE A 338 -8.53 -11.35 9.16
N LYS A 339 -8.46 -11.64 10.46
CA LYS A 339 -9.36 -11.04 11.44
C LYS A 339 -9.14 -9.52 11.49
N VAL A 340 -10.21 -8.76 11.24
CA VAL A 340 -10.23 -7.30 11.34
C VAL A 340 -10.67 -6.90 12.75
N ILE A 341 -9.88 -6.09 13.43
CA ILE A 341 -10.09 -5.69 14.83
C ILE A 341 -10.06 -4.17 14.90
N ASN A 342 -10.93 -3.55 15.72
CA ASN A 342 -10.91 -2.10 15.98
C ASN A 342 -10.98 -1.23 14.71
N ARG A 343 -11.77 -1.64 13.71
CA ARG A 343 -11.91 -0.93 12.44
C ARG A 343 -12.16 0.58 12.67
N PRO A 344 -11.22 1.47 12.32
CA PRO A 344 -11.36 2.90 12.62
C PRO A 344 -12.58 3.55 11.96
N LYS A 345 -13.02 3.01 10.81
CA LYS A 345 -14.19 3.48 10.07
C LYS A 345 -15.53 3.09 10.70
N ALA A 346 -15.54 2.23 11.72
CA ALA A 346 -16.77 1.90 12.44
C ALA A 346 -17.39 3.14 13.12
N LYS A 347 -16.58 4.15 13.47
CA LYS A 347 -17.08 5.44 13.99
C LYS A 347 -17.95 6.24 13.01
N ASN A 348 -17.91 5.88 11.72
CA ASN A 348 -18.70 6.57 10.70
C ASN A 348 -20.16 6.10 10.68
N PHE A 349 -20.47 5.00 11.35
CA PHE A 349 -21.85 4.55 11.49
C PHE A 349 -22.63 5.47 12.41
N LYS A 350 -23.86 5.77 11.99
CA LYS A 350 -24.86 6.46 12.80
C LYS A 350 -25.94 5.43 13.12
N ILE A 351 -25.65 4.62 14.13
CA ILE A 351 -26.55 3.55 14.60
C ILE A 351 -27.54 4.20 15.55
N VAL A 352 -28.77 4.43 15.09
CA VAL A 352 -29.82 5.19 15.80
C VAL A 352 -31.19 4.53 15.58
N PRO A 353 -32.21 4.83 16.39
CA PRO A 353 -33.59 4.47 16.08
C PRO A 353 -34.03 4.97 14.69
N LEU A 354 -34.88 4.22 14.00
CA LEU A 354 -35.37 4.53 12.64
C LEU A 354 -36.00 5.94 12.56
N GLU A 355 -36.69 6.34 13.63
CA GLU A 355 -37.38 7.62 13.76
C GLU A 355 -36.39 8.79 13.80
N GLU A 356 -35.18 8.56 14.30
CA GLU A 356 -34.10 9.55 14.38
C GLU A 356 -33.30 9.70 13.08
N ILE A 357 -33.48 8.78 12.11
CA ILE A 357 -32.83 8.91 10.80
C ILE A 357 -33.50 10.06 10.03
N PRO A 358 -32.74 11.09 9.61
CA PRO A 358 -33.31 12.22 8.87
C PRO A 358 -34.01 11.77 7.59
N GLU A 359 -35.19 12.34 7.29
CA GLU A 359 -36.01 12.00 6.11
C GLU A 359 -35.25 12.04 4.78
N LYS A 360 -34.24 12.91 4.64
CA LYS A 360 -33.39 12.94 3.43
C LYS A 360 -32.51 11.69 3.23
N TYR A 361 -32.31 10.88 4.26
CA TYR A 361 -31.49 9.66 4.25
C TYR A 361 -32.31 8.40 4.52
N LYS A 362 -33.63 8.51 4.66
CA LYS A 362 -34.57 7.44 4.91
C LYS A 362 -35.69 7.52 3.87
N LYS A 363 -35.91 6.44 3.13
CA LYS A 363 -37.00 6.38 2.14
C LYS A 363 -37.44 4.94 1.95
N TYR A 364 -38.62 4.77 1.36
CA TYR A 364 -39.12 3.47 0.94
C TYR A 364 -39.16 3.41 -0.58
N ASP A 365 -38.87 2.25 -1.12
CA ASP A 365 -39.07 1.99 -2.54
C ASP A 365 -40.51 1.52 -2.84
N ASP A 366 -40.80 1.29 -4.11
CA ASP A 366 -42.13 0.90 -4.58
C ASP A 366 -42.62 -0.44 -4.00
N ASN A 367 -41.71 -1.26 -3.45
CA ASN A 367 -42.02 -2.53 -2.78
C ASN A 367 -42.11 -2.39 -1.25
N GLY A 368 -42.00 -1.17 -0.73
CA GLY A 368 -41.99 -0.91 0.71
C GLY A 368 -40.70 -1.30 1.42
N ILE A 369 -39.59 -1.52 0.70
CA ILE A 369 -38.29 -1.78 1.32
C ILE A 369 -37.65 -0.47 1.75
N LEU A 370 -37.26 -0.41 3.02
CA LEU A 370 -36.52 0.72 3.59
C LEU A 370 -35.16 0.83 2.92
N ILE A 371 -34.81 2.03 2.45
CA ILE A 371 -33.48 2.40 1.97
C ILE A 371 -32.90 3.44 2.93
N VAL A 372 -31.69 3.18 3.41
CA VAL A 372 -30.93 4.14 4.21
C VAL A 372 -29.60 4.52 3.55
N ASP A 373 -29.22 5.78 3.72
CA ASP A 373 -28.03 6.37 3.10
C ASP A 373 -27.11 7.03 4.13
N ASN A 374 -25.90 7.46 3.71
CA ASN A 374 -24.97 8.24 4.53
C ASN A 374 -24.53 7.57 5.86
N ASN A 375 -24.38 6.24 5.83
CA ASN A 375 -24.02 5.37 6.96
C ASN A 375 -24.98 5.44 8.16
N PHE A 376 -26.22 5.90 7.96
CA PHE A 376 -27.28 5.67 8.94
C PHE A 376 -27.68 4.20 8.92
N ILE A 377 -27.85 3.61 10.10
CA ILE A 377 -28.26 2.22 10.28
C ILE A 377 -29.29 2.18 11.42
N PRO A 378 -30.52 1.71 11.16
CA PRO A 378 -31.53 1.60 12.21
C PRO A 378 -31.17 0.47 13.20
N ASN A 379 -31.27 0.74 14.50
CA ASN A 379 -30.98 -0.24 15.56
C ASN A 379 -32.23 -0.96 16.11
N ASN A 380 -33.42 -0.42 15.82
CA ASN A 380 -34.75 -0.89 16.22
C ASN A 380 -35.59 -1.36 15.01
N TYR A 381 -34.95 -1.71 13.90
CA TYR A 381 -35.61 -2.19 12.69
C TYR A 381 -35.13 -3.59 12.33
N ASP A 382 -36.00 -4.58 12.58
CA ASP A 382 -35.65 -6.00 12.43
C ASP A 382 -35.94 -6.54 11.03
N MET A 383 -36.63 -5.78 10.18
CA MET A 383 -36.92 -6.18 8.80
C MET A 383 -35.73 -5.91 7.86
N PRO A 384 -35.65 -6.59 6.71
CA PRO A 384 -34.66 -6.31 5.68
C PRO A 384 -34.68 -4.84 5.22
N PHE A 385 -33.51 -4.22 5.05
CA PHE A 385 -33.38 -2.88 4.49
C PHE A 385 -32.15 -2.75 3.58
N ALA A 386 -32.24 -1.83 2.63
CA ALA A 386 -31.26 -1.63 1.57
C ALA A 386 -30.20 -0.58 1.95
N VAL A 387 -28.93 -0.92 1.74
CA VAL A 387 -27.78 -0.03 1.94
C VAL A 387 -26.89 0.04 0.70
N SER A 388 -26.11 1.12 0.57
CA SER A 388 -25.04 1.19 -0.44
C SER A 388 -23.85 0.28 -0.07
N ALA A 389 -22.81 0.23 -0.90
CA ALA A 389 -21.57 -0.48 -0.59
C ALA A 389 -20.89 0.01 0.70
N ARG A 390 -21.01 1.32 1.01
CA ARG A 390 -20.16 1.96 2.03
C ARG A 390 -20.37 1.38 3.43
N PRO A 391 -21.59 1.08 3.90
CA PRO A 391 -21.79 0.38 5.16
C PRO A 391 -21.10 -0.99 5.24
N ILE A 392 -21.12 -1.80 4.17
CA ILE A 392 -20.40 -3.09 4.13
C ILE A 392 -18.89 -2.86 4.28
N LEU A 393 -18.32 -1.96 3.46
CA LEU A 393 -16.89 -1.61 3.48
C LEU A 393 -16.44 -1.00 4.82
N ASN A 394 -17.35 -0.32 5.52
CA ASN A 394 -17.11 0.25 6.84
C ASN A 394 -17.30 -0.76 7.96
N GLY A 395 -17.65 -2.02 7.67
CA GLY A 395 -17.67 -3.08 8.68
C GLY A 395 -19.02 -3.31 9.36
N ILE A 396 -20.15 -3.04 8.71
CA ILE A 396 -21.45 -3.23 9.37
C ILE A 396 -21.72 -4.70 9.71
N LEU A 397 -21.12 -5.61 8.94
CA LEU A 397 -21.22 -7.05 9.17
C LEU A 397 -20.54 -7.48 10.48
N GLU A 398 -19.55 -6.72 10.96
CA GLU A 398 -18.94 -6.95 12.28
C GLU A 398 -19.80 -6.41 13.44
N LYS A 399 -20.90 -5.72 13.14
CA LYS A 399 -21.77 -5.06 14.12
C LYS A 399 -23.11 -5.77 14.31
N GLY A 400 -23.19 -7.06 13.99
CA GLY A 400 -24.41 -7.86 14.15
C GLY A 400 -25.44 -7.59 13.06
N TYR A 401 -24.99 -7.39 11.83
CA TYR A 401 -25.86 -7.35 10.65
C TYR A 401 -25.37 -8.38 9.62
N LYS A 402 -26.28 -8.97 8.88
CA LYS A 402 -26.01 -9.95 7.81
C LYS A 402 -26.57 -9.47 6.47
N ILE A 403 -25.94 -9.92 5.39
CA ILE A 403 -26.51 -9.82 4.04
C ILE A 403 -27.51 -10.96 3.86
N LEU A 404 -28.66 -10.70 3.24
CA LEU A 404 -29.75 -11.69 3.16
C LEU A 404 -29.82 -12.48 1.87
N ASN A 405 -29.48 -11.88 0.74
CA ASN A 405 -29.59 -12.53 -0.55
C ASN A 405 -28.30 -12.42 -1.35
N GLU A 406 -28.05 -13.45 -2.17
CA GLU A 406 -26.95 -13.47 -3.13
C GLU A 406 -27.28 -12.64 -4.40
N LYS A 407 -28.44 -12.00 -4.43
CA LYS A 407 -28.93 -11.19 -5.56
C LYS A 407 -28.67 -9.72 -5.30
N GLN A 408 -28.24 -9.03 -6.36
CA GLN A 408 -28.17 -7.57 -6.33
C GLN A 408 -29.58 -6.99 -6.13
N TYR A 409 -29.71 -6.00 -5.25
CA TYR A 409 -30.96 -5.28 -5.04
C TYR A 409 -30.97 -3.99 -5.84
N ILE A 410 -31.98 -3.78 -6.69
CA ILE A 410 -32.17 -2.54 -7.45
C ILE A 410 -33.51 -1.94 -7.01
N PRO A 411 -33.52 -0.92 -6.14
CA PRO A 411 -34.76 -0.32 -5.71
C PRO A 411 -35.44 0.45 -6.85
N LEU A 412 -36.77 0.46 -6.85
CA LEU A 412 -37.58 1.28 -7.76
C LEU A 412 -38.21 2.42 -6.98
N ILE A 413 -38.05 3.66 -7.43
CA ILE A 413 -38.76 4.81 -6.84
C ILE A 413 -39.59 5.43 -7.95
N ASN A 414 -40.91 5.43 -7.80
CA ASN A 414 -41.85 5.89 -8.82
C ASN A 414 -41.61 5.17 -10.16
N LYS A 415 -41.45 3.84 -10.10
CA LYS A 415 -41.13 2.92 -11.21
C LYS A 415 -39.78 3.18 -11.88
N LYS A 416 -38.90 4.00 -11.28
CA LYS A 416 -37.56 4.30 -11.81
C LYS A 416 -36.49 3.57 -11.03
N ALA A 417 -35.69 2.78 -11.74
CA ALA A 417 -34.53 2.10 -11.19
C ALA A 417 -33.54 3.08 -10.55
N GLN A 418 -33.10 2.72 -9.35
CA GLN A 418 -32.11 3.45 -8.57
C GLN A 418 -30.77 2.72 -8.59
N TRP A 419 -29.76 3.35 -8.00
CA TRP A 419 -28.45 2.73 -7.75
C TRP A 419 -28.57 1.40 -7.01
N SER A 420 -27.84 0.40 -7.48
CA SER A 420 -27.76 -0.92 -6.87
C SER A 420 -27.37 -0.84 -5.38
N ARG A 421 -28.00 -1.71 -4.60
CA ARG A 421 -27.89 -1.83 -3.15
C ARG A 421 -27.70 -3.29 -2.76
N VAL A 422 -27.43 -3.50 -1.47
CA VAL A 422 -27.47 -4.81 -0.82
C VAL A 422 -28.52 -4.77 0.29
N LEU A 423 -29.29 -5.84 0.44
CA LEU A 423 -30.20 -6.00 1.57
C LEU A 423 -29.44 -6.54 2.76
N ILE A 424 -29.53 -5.82 3.87
CA ILE A 424 -29.01 -6.27 5.17
C ILE A 424 -30.14 -6.35 6.20
N GLN A 425 -29.89 -7.12 7.25
CA GLN A 425 -30.77 -7.27 8.39
C GLN A 425 -29.93 -7.46 9.64
N LYS A 426 -30.44 -7.05 10.79
CA LYS A 426 -29.83 -7.34 12.09
C LYS A 426 -29.76 -8.87 12.29
N GLU A 427 -28.63 -9.36 12.81
CA GLU A 427 -28.39 -10.80 13.04
C GLU A 427 -29.21 -11.37 14.19
#